data_AF-A0A8S2ZUT7-F1
#
_entry.id   AF-A0A8S2ZUT7-F1
#
_cell.length_a   1.000
_cell.length_b   1.000
_cell.length_c   1.000
_cell.angle_alpha   90.00
_cell.angle_beta   90.00
_cell.angle_gamma   90.00
#
_symmetry.space_group_name_H-M   'P 1'
#
loop_
_entity.id
_entity.type
_entity.pdbx_description
1 polymer ?
#
loop_
_entity_poly.entity_id
_entity_poly.type
_entity_poly.pdbx_seq_one_letter_code
_entity_poly.pdbx_strand_id
1 'polypeptide(L)' 'CGTVWINGWMLRDLRMPFGGVKDSGMGREGYPYSEDVFTEIKTVGINIA' A
#
# COMPACT_ATOMS: atom_id res chain seq x y z
N CYS A 1 -12.58 8.19 3.03
CA CYS A 1 -11.54 9.06 2.47
C CYS A 1 -10.20 8.37 2.67
N GLY A 2 -9.32 8.32 1.65
CA GLY A 2 -8.03 7.64 1.77
C GLY A 2 -6.86 8.55 2.14
N THR A 3 -6.96 9.85 1.89
CA THR A 3 -5.93 10.85 2.24
C THR A 3 -6.62 12.19 2.49
N VAL A 4 -6.26 12.88 3.57
CA VAL A 4 -6.77 14.21 3.91
C VAL A 4 -5.57 15.16 3.97
N TRP A 5 -5.68 16.31 3.30
CA TRP A 5 -4.70 17.39 3.41
C TRP A 5 -5.32 18.56 4.19
N ILE A 6 -4.53 19.20 5.04
CA ILE A 6 -4.90 20.41 5.77
C ILE A 6 -3.91 21.52 5.34
N ASN A 7 -4.43 22.68 4.92
CA ASN A 7 -3.63 23.83 4.45
C ASN A 7 -2.65 23.51 3.30
N GLY A 8 -2.97 22.52 2.48
CA GLY A 8 -2.21 22.11 1.30
C GLY A 8 -3.04 21.19 0.42
N TRP A 9 -2.54 20.90 -0.78
CA TRP A 9 -3.21 19.97 -1.71
C TRP A 9 -2.17 19.25 -2.56
N MET A 10 -2.42 17.96 -2.84
CA MET A 10 -1.57 17.10 -3.66
C MET A 10 -0.12 16.94 -3.15
N LEU A 11 0.12 17.10 -1.84
CA LEU A 11 1.41 16.70 -1.25
C LEU A 11 1.51 15.17 -1.28
N ARG A 12 2.53 14.67 -1.98
CA ARG A 12 2.71 13.25 -2.32
C ARG A 12 4.10 12.78 -1.89
N ASP A 13 4.19 12.25 -0.68
CA ASP A 13 5.33 11.42 -0.27
C ASP A 13 5.09 9.99 -0.75
N LEU A 14 6.02 9.43 -1.54
CA LEU A 14 5.90 8.08 -2.09
C LEU A 14 5.95 6.97 -1.02
N ARG A 15 6.32 7.32 0.21
CA ARG A 15 6.33 6.42 1.38
C ARG A 15 5.01 6.44 2.17
N MET A 16 4.10 7.35 1.84
CA MET A 16 2.78 7.42 2.48
C MET A 16 1.81 6.49 1.75
N PRO A 17 0.89 5.80 2.44
CA PRO A 17 -0.14 5.02 1.77
C PRO A 17 -1.05 5.93 0.95
N PHE A 18 -1.28 5.57 -0.31
CA PHE A 18 -2.20 6.24 -1.22
C PHE A 18 -3.26 5.24 -1.73
N GLY A 19 -4.53 5.65 -1.77
CA GLY A 19 -5.61 4.82 -2.30
C GLY A 19 -7.00 5.28 -1.90
N GLY A 20 -8.03 4.68 -2.50
CA GLY A 20 -9.44 5.06 -2.34
C GLY A 20 -10.18 4.37 -1.20
N VAL A 21 -11.43 4.75 -0.98
CA VAL A 21 -12.37 4.04 -0.10
C VAL A 21 -13.70 3.94 -0.83
N LYS A 22 -14.42 2.81 -0.73
CA LYS A 22 -15.63 2.49 -1.53
C LYS A 22 -15.30 2.44 -3.03
N ASP A 23 -16.16 2.98 -3.87
CA ASP A 23 -16.01 2.99 -5.34
C ASP A 23 -14.80 3.81 -5.82
N SER A 24 -14.14 4.57 -4.94
CA SER A 24 -12.90 5.30 -5.26
C SER A 24 -11.66 4.39 -5.34
N GLY A 25 -11.77 3.11 -4.99
CA GLY A 25 -10.70 2.13 -5.15
C GLY A 25 -10.52 1.18 -3.96
N MET A 26 -9.78 0.10 -4.19
CA MET A 26 -9.41 -0.93 -3.21
C MET A 26 -7.90 -1.01 -3.06
N GLY A 27 -7.42 -1.48 -1.89
CA GLY A 27 -5.99 -1.58 -1.60
C GLY A 27 -5.32 -0.22 -1.33
N ARG A 28 -4.01 -0.24 -1.12
CA ARG A 28 -3.16 0.92 -0.93
C ARG A 28 -1.85 0.71 -1.67
N GLU A 29 -1.32 1.79 -2.22
CA GLU A 29 -0.01 1.84 -2.85
C GLU A 29 0.88 2.88 -2.15
N GLY A 30 2.14 2.98 -2.56
CA GLY A 30 3.20 3.71 -1.87
C GLY A 30 4.06 2.75 -1.06
N TYR A 31 5.35 3.00 -0.94
CA TYR A 31 6.24 2.15 -0.16
C TYR A 31 5.85 2.20 1.33
N PRO A 32 5.66 1.07 2.04
CA PRO A 32 5.87 -0.33 1.60
C PRO A 32 4.60 -1.04 1.09
N TYR A 33 3.41 -0.43 1.16
CA TYR A 33 2.12 -1.01 0.77
C TYR A 33 2.07 -1.55 -0.66
N SER A 34 2.86 -0.97 -1.57
CA SER A 34 3.01 -1.50 -2.93
C SER A 34 3.62 -2.91 -2.98
N GLU A 35 4.38 -3.34 -1.97
CA GLU A 35 4.90 -4.72 -1.90
C GLU A 35 3.77 -5.74 -1.84
N ASP A 36 2.74 -5.49 -1.03
CA ASP A 36 1.56 -6.37 -0.93
C ASP A 36 0.75 -6.44 -2.24
N VAL A 37 0.87 -5.41 -3.10
CA VAL A 37 0.15 -5.34 -4.38
C VAL A 37 0.92 -6.02 -5.51
N PHE A 38 2.25 -5.88 -5.52
CA PHE A 38 3.10 -6.33 -6.62
C PHE A 38 3.92 -7.59 -6.32
N THR A 39 3.83 -8.14 -5.10
CA THR A 39 4.56 -9.34 -4.71
C THR A 39 3.62 -10.38 -4.09
N GLU A 40 4.01 -11.65 -4.23
CA GLU A 40 3.30 -12.78 -3.64
C GLU A 40 4.11 -13.36 -2.50
N ILE A 41 3.50 -13.49 -1.32
CA ILE A 41 4.14 -14.10 -0.16
C ILE A 41 4.34 -15.59 -0.43
N LYS A 42 5.59 -16.05 -0.34
CA LYS A 42 5.95 -17.46 -0.51
C LYS A 42 6.53 -18.03 0.77
N THR A 43 5.89 -19.06 1.31
CA THR A 43 6.40 -19.86 2.43
C THR A 43 7.14 -21.07 1.90
N VAL A 44 8.39 -21.27 2.33
CA VAL A 44 9.20 -22.45 2.01
C VAL A 44 9.56 -23.17 3.31
N GLY A 45 9.11 -24.41 3.44
CA GLY A 45 9.50 -25.30 4.54
C GLY A 45 10.57 -26.27 4.07
N ILE A 46 11.65 -26.37 4.84
CA ILE A 46 12.72 -27.34 4.59
C ILE A 46 12.82 -28.23 5.82
N ASN A 47 12.59 -29.54 5.65
CA ASN A 47 12.92 -30.50 6.69
C ASN A 47 14.40 -30.89 6.57
N ILE A 48 15.14 -30.76 7.68
CA ILE A 48 16.58 -30.98 7.76
C ILE A 48 16.95 -32.24 8.56
N ALA A 49 15.98 -33.06 8.97
CA ALA A 49 16.17 -34.36 9.62
C ALA A 49 15.08 -35.38 9.25
#